data_AF-A0AAV2MRI6-F1
#
_entry.id   AF-A0AAV2MRI6-F1
#
_cell.length_a   1.000
_cell.length_b   1.000
_cell.length_c   1.000
_cell.angle_alpha   90.00
_cell.angle_beta   90.00
_cell.angle_gamma   90.00
#
_symmetry.space_group_name_H-M   'P 1'
#
loop_
_entity.id
_entity.type
_entity.pdbx_description
1 polymer ?
#
loop_
_entity_poly.entity_id
_entity_poly.type
_entity_poly.pdbx_seq_one_letter_code
_entity_poly.pdbx_strand_id
1 'polypeptide(L)'
;MRGVDLCDQLRECYLVGRPCKKWWRYFLWFYINLCIVDAYIIQRESRGGTPPTGFNGKQFTQRHFRVRLAQQLIGDYQGARGMERAARKRHADSPIEYGHRLERMSERSRRCRNCTNKGLRHESVFGCKICNVHLCRGGCFSEFHK
;
A
#
# COMPACT_ATOMS: atom_id res chain seq x y z
N MET A 1 28.11 -24.61 19.91
CA MET A 1 28.13 -23.66 18.78
C MET A 1 26.82 -23.78 17.99
N ARG A 2 25.76 -23.03 18.35
CA ARG A 2 24.44 -23.06 17.67
C ARG A 2 23.93 -21.66 17.27
N GLY A 3 24.73 -20.62 17.51
CA GLY A 3 24.33 -19.23 17.30
C GLY A 3 24.26 -18.84 15.82
N VAL A 4 25.17 -19.37 15.00
CA VAL A 4 25.18 -19.15 13.55
C VAL A 4 23.95 -19.78 12.90
N ASP A 5 23.64 -21.04 13.26
CA ASP A 5 22.45 -21.73 12.76
C ASP A 5 21.14 -21.04 13.15
N LEU A 6 21.06 -20.48 14.36
CA LEU A 6 19.88 -19.73 14.80
C LEU A 6 19.70 -18.42 14.02
N CYS A 7 20.80 -17.70 13.75
CA CYS A 7 20.76 -16.48 12.94
C CYS A 7 20.34 -16.77 11.50
N ASP A 8 20.91 -17.83 10.90
CA ASP A 8 20.56 -18.26 9.55
C ASP A 8 19.09 -18.72 9.47
N GLN A 9 18.61 -19.50 10.46
CA GLN A 9 17.22 -19.92 10.54
C GLN A 9 16.25 -18.73 10.66
N LEU A 10 16.57 -17.75 11.52
CA LEU A 10 15.75 -16.54 11.68
C LEU A 10 15.77 -15.64 10.44
N ARG A 11 16.84 -15.68 9.64
CA ARG A 11 16.95 -14.93 8.39
C ARG A 11 16.11 -15.58 7.28
N GLU A 12 16.15 -16.91 7.18
CA GLU A 12 15.46 -17.67 6.13
C GLU A 12 13.93 -17.66 6.27
N CYS A 13 13.38 -17.65 7.48
CA CYS A 13 11.93 -17.69 7.69
C CYS A 13 11.16 -16.50 7.10
N TYR A 14 11.78 -15.32 6.97
CA TYR A 14 11.11 -14.09 6.52
C TYR A 14 12.01 -13.22 5.63
N LEU A 15 12.51 -13.76 4.52
CA LEU A 15 13.37 -13.02 3.59
C LEU A 15 12.65 -11.82 2.96
N VAL A 16 13.26 -10.64 3.09
CA VAL A 16 12.85 -9.40 2.41
C VAL A 16 13.70 -9.22 1.16
N GLY A 17 13.05 -9.02 0.02
CA GLY A 17 13.71 -8.75 -1.25
C GLY A 17 13.04 -9.48 -2.40
N ARG A 18 13.43 -9.13 -3.62
CA ARG A 18 13.02 -9.85 -4.82
C ARG A 18 14.26 -10.28 -5.59
N PRO A 19 14.27 -11.49 -6.19
CA PRO A 19 15.36 -11.92 -7.04
C PRO A 19 15.56 -10.90 -8.18
N CYS A 20 16.81 -10.53 -8.42
CA CYS A 20 17.17 -9.49 -9.38
C CYS A 20 18.44 -9.90 -10.13
N LYS A 21 18.51 -9.63 -11.43
CA LYS A 21 19.71 -9.91 -12.24
C LYS A 21 20.94 -9.08 -11.83
N LYS A 22 20.74 -7.99 -11.10
CA LYS A 22 21.82 -7.11 -10.62
C LYS A 22 22.43 -7.67 -9.34
N TRP A 23 23.68 -8.11 -9.41
CA TRP A 23 24.38 -8.81 -8.33
C TRP A 23 24.44 -8.02 -7.00
N TRP A 24 24.68 -6.71 -7.05
CA TRP A 24 24.76 -5.86 -5.85
C TRP A 24 23.47 -5.84 -5.02
N ARG A 25 22.31 -6.14 -5.64
CA ARG A 25 21.04 -6.20 -4.91
C ARG A 25 21.00 -7.37 -3.95
N TYR A 26 21.70 -8.47 -4.22
CA TYR A 26 21.79 -9.59 -3.29
C TYR A 26 22.48 -9.16 -1.99
N PHE A 27 23.59 -8.43 -2.09
CA PHE A 27 24.26 -7.85 -0.93
C PHE A 27 23.35 -6.88 -0.17
N LEU A 28 22.67 -5.97 -0.87
CA LEU A 28 21.73 -5.05 -0.23
C LEU A 28 20.65 -5.79 0.57
N TRP A 29 19.98 -6.77 -0.04
CA TRP A 29 18.93 -7.52 0.63
C TRP A 29 19.47 -8.37 1.78
N PHE A 30 20.66 -8.94 1.63
CA PHE A 30 21.33 -9.66 2.69
C PHE A 30 21.55 -8.76 3.92
N TYR A 31 22.16 -7.58 3.74
CA TYR A 31 22.39 -6.63 4.82
C TYR A 31 21.09 -6.14 5.47
N ILE A 32 20.06 -5.83 4.68
CA ILE A 32 18.76 -5.42 5.22
C ILE A 32 18.17 -6.52 6.10
N ASN A 33 18.18 -7.78 5.65
CA ASN A 33 17.64 -8.88 6.44
C ASN A 33 18.46 -9.12 7.71
N LEU A 34 19.78 -8.98 7.64
CA LEU A 34 20.68 -9.07 8.79
C LEU A 34 20.34 -7.99 9.84
N CYS A 35 20.28 -6.72 9.43
CA CYS A 35 19.93 -5.61 10.32
C CYS A 35 18.54 -5.80 10.97
N ILE A 36 17.56 -6.35 10.26
CA ILE A 36 16.22 -6.62 10.82
C ILE A 36 16.29 -7.70 11.90
N VAL A 37 17.06 -8.77 11.68
CA VAL A 37 17.24 -9.85 12.65
C VAL A 37 17.99 -9.34 13.89
N ASP A 38 19.08 -8.60 13.69
CA ASP A 38 19.87 -8.03 14.78
C ASP A 38 19.04 -7.06 15.63
N ALA A 39 18.25 -6.18 14.99
CA ALA A 39 17.36 -5.27 15.70
C ALA A 39 16.27 -6.01 16.50
N TYR A 40 15.76 -7.13 15.98
CA TYR A 40 14.82 -7.99 16.71
C TYR A 40 15.47 -8.63 17.93
N ILE A 41 16.70 -9.15 17.80
CA ILE A 41 17.45 -9.74 18.91
C ILE A 41 17.69 -8.67 19.98
N ILE A 42 18.21 -7.50 19.61
CA ILE A 42 18.45 -6.38 20.55
C ILE A 42 17.16 -5.99 21.26
N GLN A 43 16.03 -5.90 20.55
CA GLN A 43 14.75 -5.56 21.18
C GLN A 43 14.27 -6.66 22.14
N ARG A 44 14.48 -7.94 21.80
CA ARG A 44 14.08 -9.07 22.66
C ARG A 44 14.90 -9.10 23.94
N GLU A 45 16.22 -8.94 23.82
CA GLU A 45 17.15 -8.97 24.95
C GLU A 45 16.98 -7.74 25.86
N SER A 46 16.83 -6.54 25.29
CA SER A 46 16.62 -5.30 26.07
C SER A 46 15.32 -5.30 26.89
N ARG A 47 14.30 -6.07 26.47
CA ARG A 47 12.99 -6.15 27.16
C ARG A 47 12.82 -7.43 27.98
N GLY A 48 13.85 -8.27 28.09
CA GLY A 48 13.77 -9.55 28.81
C GLY A 48 12.65 -10.47 28.29
N GLY A 49 12.32 -10.41 27.00
CA GLY A 49 11.22 -11.17 26.41
C GLY A 49 9.81 -10.63 26.68
N THR A 50 9.66 -9.50 27.36
CA THR A 50 8.34 -8.86 27.53
C THR A 50 7.87 -8.22 26.22
N PRO A 51 6.58 -8.39 25.86
CA PRO A 51 6.03 -7.81 24.64
C PRO A 51 6.05 -6.27 24.71
N PRO A 52 6.25 -5.59 23.57
CA PRO A 52 6.28 -4.15 23.55
C PRO A 52 4.90 -3.54 23.85
N THR A 53 4.91 -2.32 24.39
CA THR A 53 3.70 -1.56 24.74
C THR A 53 2.71 -1.54 23.56
N GLY A 54 1.45 -1.87 23.86
CA GLY A 54 0.36 -2.00 22.87
C GLY A 54 0.17 -3.42 22.29
N PHE A 55 0.91 -4.43 22.75
CA PHE A 55 0.72 -5.81 22.33
C PHE A 55 0.14 -6.67 23.48
N ASN A 56 -1.11 -7.10 23.34
CA ASN A 56 -1.82 -7.92 24.33
C ASN A 56 -1.59 -9.44 24.16
N GLY A 57 -0.70 -9.85 23.25
CA GLY A 57 -0.41 -11.26 22.99
C GLY A 57 0.65 -11.83 23.94
N LYS A 58 0.56 -13.13 24.23
CA LYS A 58 1.48 -13.84 25.14
C LYS A 58 2.94 -13.89 24.68
N GLN A 59 3.20 -13.81 23.37
CA GLN A 59 4.56 -13.86 22.80
C GLN A 59 4.73 -12.91 21.61
N PHE A 60 5.76 -12.08 21.66
CA PHE A 60 6.12 -11.19 20.56
C PHE A 60 7.06 -11.90 19.59
N THR A 61 6.52 -12.39 18.47
CA THR A 61 7.31 -13.12 17.47
C THR A 61 7.99 -12.18 16.46
N GLN A 62 9.01 -12.69 15.77
CA GLN A 62 9.74 -11.96 14.72
C GLN A 62 8.82 -11.38 13.63
N ARG A 63 7.71 -12.07 13.29
CA ARG A 63 6.71 -11.56 12.35
C ARG A 63 6.07 -10.26 12.84
N HIS A 64 5.69 -10.20 14.12
CA HIS A 64 5.10 -9.01 14.71
C HIS A 64 6.09 -7.85 14.74
N PHE A 65 7.36 -8.13 15.04
CA PHE A 65 8.43 -7.14 14.93
C PHE A 65 8.52 -6.54 13.52
N ARG A 66 8.58 -7.38 12.49
CA ARG A 66 8.70 -6.93 11.10
C ARG A 66 7.50 -6.09 10.64
N VAL A 67 6.27 -6.48 11.04
CA VAL A 67 5.07 -5.70 10.73
C VAL A 67 5.10 -4.33 11.40
N ARG A 68 5.45 -4.28 12.69
CA ARG A 68 5.58 -3.02 13.44
C ARG A 68 6.69 -2.13 12.86
N LEU A 69 7.83 -2.71 12.52
CA LEU A 69 8.93 -2.01 11.86
C LEU A 69 8.49 -1.44 10.51
N ALA A 70 7.78 -2.22 9.69
CA ALA A 70 7.25 -1.75 8.42
C ALA A 70 6.27 -0.59 8.60
N GLN A 71 5.36 -0.68 9.58
CA GLN A 71 4.43 0.41 9.90
C GLN A 71 5.17 1.68 10.35
N GLN A 72 6.23 1.54 11.15
CA GLN A 72 7.05 2.68 11.59
C GLN A 72 7.86 3.30 10.44
N LEU A 73 8.43 2.48 9.55
CA LEU A 73 9.18 2.97 8.38
C LEU A 73 8.27 3.60 7.33
N ILE A 74 7.04 3.11 7.18
CA ILE A 74 6.03 3.73 6.33
C ILE A 74 5.58 5.04 6.98
N GLY A 75 5.28 5.05 8.28
CA GLY A 75 4.80 6.23 9.00
C GLY A 75 3.63 6.89 8.27
N ASP A 76 3.77 8.19 8.01
CA ASP A 76 2.80 8.99 7.25
C ASP A 76 3.13 9.09 5.76
N TYR A 77 4.06 8.27 5.26
CA TYR A 77 4.50 8.32 3.87
C TYR A 77 3.35 7.93 2.93
N GLN A 78 2.76 8.95 2.31
CA GLN A 78 1.88 8.79 1.16
C GLN A 78 2.72 8.95 -0.10
N GLY A 79 3.20 7.84 -0.66
CA GLY A 79 3.85 7.87 -1.97
C GLY A 79 2.94 8.52 -3.02
N ALA A 80 3.48 8.94 -4.18
CA ALA A 80 2.73 9.67 -5.22
C ALA A 80 1.36 9.01 -5.57
N ARG A 81 1.31 7.68 -5.64
CA ARG A 81 0.06 6.92 -5.86
C ARG A 81 -0.92 6.95 -4.69
N GLY A 82 -0.41 7.06 -3.45
CA GLY A 82 -1.21 7.22 -2.24
C GLY A 82 -1.87 8.59 -2.20
N MET A 83 -1.13 9.66 -2.53
CA MET A 83 -1.69 11.00 -2.68
C MET A 83 -2.74 11.06 -3.79
N GLU A 84 -2.49 10.47 -4.96
CA GLU A 84 -3.50 10.42 -6.04
C GLU A 84 -4.79 9.70 -5.60
N ARG A 85 -4.67 8.61 -4.83
CA ARG A 85 -5.84 7.88 -4.29
C ARG A 85 -6.57 8.68 -3.22
N ALA A 86 -5.84 9.35 -2.33
CA ALA A 86 -6.43 10.18 -1.28
C ALA A 86 -7.14 11.40 -1.87
N ALA A 87 -6.55 12.07 -2.87
CA ALA A 87 -7.17 13.17 -3.59
C ALA A 87 -8.47 12.71 -4.29
N ARG A 88 -8.44 11.57 -5.00
CA ARG A 88 -9.65 11.00 -5.63
C ARG A 88 -10.75 10.64 -4.63
N LYS A 89 -10.39 10.17 -3.43
CA LYS A 89 -11.37 9.85 -2.38
C LYS A 89 -12.06 11.11 -1.84
N ARG A 90 -11.31 12.18 -1.57
CA ARG A 90 -11.87 13.46 -1.13
C ARG A 90 -12.85 14.06 -2.13
N HIS A 91 -12.61 13.83 -3.42
CA HIS A 91 -13.48 14.31 -4.50
C HIS A 91 -14.73 13.45 -4.73
N ALA A 92 -14.71 12.17 -4.32
CA ALA A 92 -15.86 11.28 -4.39
C ALA A 92 -16.83 11.50 -3.21
N ASP A 93 -16.31 11.90 -2.04
CA ASP A 93 -17.11 12.25 -0.85
C ASP A 93 -17.57 13.74 -0.84
N SER A 94 -17.50 14.41 -1.99
CA SER A 94 -18.05 15.76 -2.17
C SER A 94 -19.56 15.72 -1.92
N PRO A 95 -20.12 16.58 -1.03
CA PRO A 95 -21.56 16.71 -0.88
C PRO A 95 -22.21 17.00 -2.24
N ILE A 96 -23.35 16.35 -2.50
CA ILE A 96 -24.15 16.43 -3.74
C ILE A 96 -24.53 17.89 -4.10
N GLU A 97 -24.48 18.82 -3.13
CA GLU A 97 -24.67 20.26 -3.35
C GLU A 97 -23.68 20.87 -4.35
N TYR A 98 -22.50 20.27 -4.54
CA TYR A 98 -21.63 20.62 -5.65
C TYR A 98 -22.17 19.97 -6.92
N GLY A 99 -22.93 20.72 -7.72
CA GLY A 99 -23.59 20.27 -8.94
C GLY A 99 -22.66 19.50 -9.89
N HIS A 100 -22.60 18.17 -9.71
CA HIS A 100 -21.83 17.28 -10.55
C HIS A 100 -22.35 17.39 -11.98
N ARG A 101 -21.47 17.81 -12.90
CA ARG A 101 -21.79 17.92 -14.33
C ARG A 101 -20.91 16.99 -15.14
N LEU A 102 -21.51 16.39 -16.15
CA LEU A 102 -20.77 15.68 -17.18
C LEU A 102 -20.15 16.71 -18.14
N GLU A 103 -18.83 16.80 -18.13
CA GLU A 103 -18.07 17.69 -19.00
C GLU A 103 -17.01 16.92 -19.78
N ARG A 104 -16.56 17.48 -20.89
CA ARG A 104 -15.41 16.95 -21.62
C ARG A 104 -14.14 17.22 -20.80
N MET A 105 -13.42 16.18 -20.42
CA MET A 105 -12.26 16.27 -19.52
C MET A 105 -10.92 16.21 -20.23
N SER A 106 -10.84 15.53 -21.38
CA SER A 106 -9.61 15.36 -22.14
C SER A 106 -9.86 15.16 -23.63
N GLU A 107 -8.84 15.43 -24.44
CA GLU A 107 -8.83 15.11 -25.88
C GLU A 107 -8.78 13.60 -26.13
N ARG A 108 -8.02 12.87 -25.31
CA ARG A 108 -7.94 11.40 -25.35
C ARG A 108 -9.05 10.78 -24.52
N SER A 109 -9.68 9.72 -25.04
CA SER A 109 -10.64 8.93 -24.28
C SER A 109 -9.95 8.20 -23.12
N ARG A 110 -10.64 8.06 -22.00
CA ARG A 110 -10.24 7.13 -20.93
C ARG A 110 -11.38 6.19 -20.60
N ARG A 111 -11.05 5.05 -19.98
CA ARG A 111 -12.03 4.02 -19.64
C ARG A 111 -13.08 4.55 -18.67
N CYS A 112 -14.35 4.30 -18.98
CA CYS A 112 -15.45 4.63 -18.09
C CYS A 112 -15.36 3.81 -16.79
N ARG A 113 -15.44 4.48 -15.64
CA ARG A 113 -15.38 3.82 -14.32
C ARG A 113 -16.52 2.83 -14.13
N ASN A 114 -17.74 3.24 -14.44
CA ASN A 114 -18.93 2.42 -14.22
C ASN A 114 -18.98 1.20 -15.15
N CYS A 115 -18.63 1.36 -16.44
CA CYS A 115 -18.48 0.21 -17.34
C CYS A 115 -17.39 -0.75 -16.87
N THR A 116 -16.26 -0.24 -16.36
CA THR A 116 -15.19 -1.07 -15.80
C THR A 116 -15.68 -1.92 -14.63
N ASN A 117 -16.48 -1.35 -13.73
CA ASN A 117 -17.07 -2.08 -12.61
C ASN A 117 -18.05 -3.17 -13.08
N LYS A 118 -18.74 -2.94 -14.20
CA LYS A 118 -19.63 -3.92 -14.86
C LYS A 118 -18.86 -4.93 -15.74
N GLY A 119 -17.53 -4.90 -15.76
CA GLY A 119 -16.71 -5.76 -16.63
C GLY A 119 -16.75 -5.38 -18.13
N LEU A 120 -17.39 -4.27 -18.48
CA LEU A 120 -17.53 -3.79 -19.85
C LEU A 120 -16.37 -2.86 -20.22
N ARG A 121 -15.85 -3.00 -21.45
CA ARG A 121 -14.82 -2.11 -21.98
C ARG A 121 -15.47 -0.99 -22.80
N HIS A 122 -15.59 0.18 -22.18
CA HIS A 122 -16.05 1.39 -22.86
C HIS A 122 -15.15 2.57 -22.47
N GLU A 123 -14.86 3.44 -23.43
CA GLU A 123 -14.05 4.63 -23.23
C GLU A 123 -14.87 5.90 -23.46
N SER A 124 -14.55 6.97 -22.74
CA SER A 124 -15.26 8.24 -22.79
C SER A 124 -14.28 9.41 -22.64
N VAL A 125 -14.46 10.44 -23.45
CA VAL A 125 -13.82 11.76 -23.28
C VAL A 125 -14.55 12.63 -22.24
N PHE A 126 -15.77 12.21 -21.87
CA PHE A 126 -16.62 12.88 -20.89
C PHE A 126 -16.42 12.28 -19.50
N GLY A 127 -16.66 13.10 -18.48
CA GLY A 127 -16.51 12.70 -17.10
C GLY A 127 -16.96 13.80 -16.14
N CYS A 128 -16.86 13.53 -14.85
CA CYS A 128 -17.08 14.53 -13.81
C CYS A 128 -15.74 15.16 -13.44
N LYS A 129 -15.59 16.48 -13.66
CA LYS A 129 -14.38 17.21 -13.25
C LYS A 129 -14.19 17.23 -11.74
N ILE A 130 -15.30 17.31 -10.99
CA ILE A 130 -15.29 17.32 -9.52
C ILE A 130 -14.73 16.00 -9.00
N CYS A 131 -15.30 14.86 -9.43
CA CYS A 131 -14.86 13.52 -9.01
C CYS A 131 -13.58 13.04 -9.73
N ASN A 132 -13.11 13.78 -10.74
CA ASN A 132 -12.03 13.41 -11.65
C ASN A 132 -12.15 11.97 -12.21
N VAL A 133 -13.36 11.60 -12.65
CA VAL A 133 -13.66 10.27 -13.23
C VAL A 133 -14.29 10.37 -14.62
N HIS A 134 -13.86 9.48 -15.52
CA HIS A 134 -14.47 9.35 -16.85
C HIS A 134 -15.73 8.49 -16.79
N LEU A 135 -16.80 9.00 -17.37
CA LEU A 135 -18.14 8.42 -17.36
C LEU A 135 -18.76 8.55 -18.75
N CYS A 136 -19.52 7.55 -19.18
CA CYS A 136 -20.23 7.61 -20.46
C CYS A 136 -21.32 8.70 -20.41
N ARG A 137 -21.65 9.29 -21.56
CA ARG A 137 -22.68 10.34 -21.70
C ARG A 137 -24.12 9.87 -21.42
N GLY A 138 -24.32 8.57 -21.18
CA GLY A 138 -25.60 7.96 -20.80
C GLY A 138 -25.72 7.69 -19.29
N GLY A 139 -26.47 6.64 -18.94
CA GLY A 139 -26.81 6.29 -17.55
C GLY A 139 -25.62 6.03 -16.60
N CYS A 140 -24.40 5.88 -17.12
CA CYS A 140 -23.22 5.71 -16.27
C CYS A 140 -22.92 6.94 -15.40
N PHE A 141 -23.27 8.14 -15.85
CA PHE A 141 -23.07 9.35 -15.07
C PHE A 141 -24.04 9.43 -13.88
N SER A 142 -25.32 9.19 -14.13
CA SER A 142 -26.37 9.21 -13.12
C SER A 142 -26.22 8.04 -12.14
N GLU A 143 -25.89 6.84 -12.61
CA GLU A 143 -25.63 5.69 -11.73
C GLU A 143 -24.46 5.90 -10.78
N PHE A 144 -23.45 6.69 -11.16
CA PHE A 144 -22.28 6.94 -10.31
C PHE A 144 -22.51 8.01 -9.25
N HIS A 145 -23.45 8.94 -9.46
CA HIS A 145 -23.78 10.04 -8.54
C HIS A 145 -25.20 9.91 -7.96
N LYS A 146 -25.77 8.70 -7.98
CA LYS A 146 -26.94 8.33 -7.16
C LYS A 146 -26.48 8.12 -5.72
#